data_AF-V5FYK0-F1
#
_entry.id   AF-V5FYK0-F1
#
_cell.length_a   1.000
_cell.length_b   1.000
_cell.length_c   1.000
_cell.angle_alpha   90.00
_cell.angle_beta   90.00
_cell.angle_gamma   90.00
#
_symmetry.space_group_name_H-M   'P 1'
#
loop_
_entity.id
_entity.type
_entity.pdbx_description
1 polymer ?
#
loop_
_entity_poly.entity_id
_entity_poly.type
_entity_poly.pdbx_seq_one_letter_code
_entity_poly.pdbx_strand_id
1 'polypeptide(L)'
;SQIRHILCLTYNFFFIKQQKQKLKSKTRAALENRIEKMGDRYNIHSQLEHLQSKYIGTGHADTTKYEWLVNQHRDSFSSYLGHPDLINYIAICENEAKARVKFNLMEKMLQPCGPPPDKPED
;
A
#
# COMPACT_ATOMS: atom_id res chain seq x y z
N SER A 1 49.47 -49.07 15.66
CA SER A 1 48.06 -49.05 15.24
C SER A 1 47.22 -48.01 16.00
N GLN A 2 47.28 -47.97 17.34
CA GLN A 2 46.46 -47.08 18.21
C GLN A 2 46.56 -45.56 17.95
N ILE A 3 47.77 -45.03 17.69
CA ILE A 3 47.98 -43.58 17.46
C ILE A 3 47.26 -43.08 16.19
N ARG A 4 47.23 -43.88 15.12
CA ARG A 4 46.52 -43.54 13.88
C ARG A 4 45.01 -43.48 14.08
N HIS A 5 44.47 -44.33 14.94
CA HIS A 5 43.04 -44.37 15.24
C HIS A 5 42.59 -43.17 16.09
N ILE A 6 43.40 -42.78 17.07
CA ILE A 6 43.16 -41.59 17.91
C ILE A 6 43.21 -40.32 17.06
N LEU A 7 44.21 -40.18 16.18
CA LEU A 7 44.27 -39.06 15.23
C LEU A 7 43.04 -39.03 14.31
N CYS A 8 42.63 -40.17 13.73
CA CYS A 8 41.44 -40.22 12.88
C CYS A 8 40.15 -39.78 13.61
N LEU A 9 39.98 -40.17 14.87
CA LEU A 9 38.83 -39.77 15.69
C LEU A 9 38.86 -38.28 16.06
N THR A 10 40.02 -37.72 16.38
CA THR A 10 40.14 -36.28 16.68
C THR A 10 39.94 -35.42 15.43
N TYR A 11 40.45 -35.85 14.27
CA TYR A 11 40.19 -35.18 12.99
C TYR A 11 38.71 -35.25 12.59
N ASN A 12 38.04 -36.40 12.73
CA ASN A 12 36.61 -36.52 12.47
C ASN A 12 35.77 -35.67 13.42
N PHE A 13 36.10 -35.66 14.71
CA PHE A 13 35.38 -34.85 15.70
C PHE A 13 35.57 -33.34 15.45
N PHE A 14 36.79 -32.92 15.10
CA PHE A 14 37.08 -31.54 14.72
C PHE A 14 36.33 -31.13 13.44
N PHE A 15 36.30 -32.00 12.42
CA PHE A 15 35.56 -31.76 11.18
C PHE A 15 34.04 -31.66 11.43
N ILE A 16 33.46 -32.54 12.24
CA ILE A 16 32.03 -32.48 12.62
C ILE A 16 31.71 -31.18 13.38
N LYS A 17 32.58 -30.74 14.30
CA LYS A 17 32.40 -29.45 14.98
C LYS A 17 32.45 -28.28 13.99
N GLN A 18 33.38 -28.30 13.05
CA GLN A 18 33.47 -27.27 12.01
C GLN A 18 32.20 -27.22 11.14
N GLN A 19 31.67 -28.37 10.75
CA GLN A 19 30.43 -28.46 9.96
C GLN A 19 29.22 -27.96 10.74
N LYS A 20 29.09 -28.31 12.03
CA LYS A 20 28.00 -27.80 12.90
C LYS A 20 28.06 -26.28 13.04
N GLN A 21 29.26 -25.70 13.16
CA GLN A 21 29.44 -24.26 13.30
C GLN A 21 29.08 -23.52 12.00
N LYS A 22 29.39 -24.11 10.84
CA LYS A 22 29.03 -23.59 9.51
C LYS A 22 27.52 -23.69 9.22
N LEU A 23 26.86 -24.73 9.74
CA LEU A 23 25.41 -24.85 9.64
C LEU A 23 24.70 -23.82 10.53
N LYS A 24 25.16 -23.64 11.77
CA LYS A 24 24.61 -22.64 12.71
C LYS A 24 24.73 -21.21 12.18
N SER A 25 25.84 -20.87 11.51
CA SER A 25 26.01 -19.54 10.89
C SER A 25 25.09 -19.33 9.68
N LYS A 26 24.90 -20.35 8.82
CA LYS A 26 23.93 -20.29 7.72
C LYS A 26 22.50 -20.09 8.21
N THR A 27 22.08 -20.82 9.24
CA THR A 27 20.72 -20.67 9.80
C THR A 27 20.51 -19.29 10.43
N ARG A 28 21.55 -18.75 11.09
CA ARG A 28 21.50 -17.40 11.68
C ARG A 28 21.40 -16.32 10.61
N ALA A 29 22.21 -16.38 9.55
CA ALA A 29 22.13 -15.43 8.43
C ALA A 29 20.77 -15.51 7.71
N ALA A 30 20.21 -16.71 7.55
CA ALA A 30 18.88 -16.88 6.97
C ALA A 30 17.76 -16.30 7.86
N LEU A 31 17.92 -16.36 9.19
CA LEU A 31 16.99 -15.76 10.14
C LEU A 31 17.10 -14.23 10.14
N GLU A 32 18.33 -13.69 10.14
CA GLU A 32 18.61 -12.26 10.06
C GLU A 32 18.04 -11.66 8.76
N ASN A 33 18.28 -12.30 7.61
CA ASN A 33 17.68 -11.88 6.32
C ASN A 33 16.14 -11.95 6.33
N ARG A 34 15.54 -12.91 7.05
CA ARG A 34 14.07 -12.98 7.19
C ARG A 34 13.53 -11.85 8.07
N ILE A 35 14.23 -11.50 9.15
CA ILE A 35 13.85 -10.41 10.05
C ILE A 35 13.95 -9.07 9.32
N GLU A 36 15.04 -8.84 8.59
CA GLU A 36 15.22 -7.65 7.75
C GLU A 36 14.09 -7.51 6.73
N LYS A 37 13.80 -8.58 5.98
CA LYS A 37 12.69 -8.60 5.00
C LYS A 37 11.32 -8.30 5.63
N MET A 38 11.09 -8.70 6.89
CA MET A 38 9.87 -8.37 7.61
C MET A 38 9.87 -6.90 8.08
N GLY A 39 11.01 -6.39 8.57
CA GLY A 39 11.16 -4.98 8.97
C GLY A 39 10.88 -4.01 7.83
N ASP A 40 11.38 -4.30 6.64
CA ASP A 40 11.13 -3.50 5.45
C ASP A 40 9.65 -3.47 5.06
N ARG A 41 8.94 -4.59 5.24
CA ARG A 41 7.50 -4.69 4.94
C ARG A 41 6.66 -3.81 5.87
N TYR A 42 7.02 -3.76 7.15
CA TYR A 42 6.36 -2.86 8.12
C TYR A 42 6.68 -1.40 7.85
N ASN A 43 7.91 -1.09 7.45
CA ASN A 43 8.30 0.27 7.06
C ASN A 43 7.51 0.76 5.83
N ILE A 44 7.36 -0.09 4.81
CA ILE A 44 6.57 0.25 3.61
C ILE A 44 5.09 0.49 3.96
N HIS A 45 4.52 -0.32 4.85
CA HIS A 45 3.13 -0.16 5.26
C HIS A 45 2.89 1.17 5.98
N SER A 46 3.77 1.53 6.94
CA SER A 46 3.68 2.80 7.65
C SER A 46 3.84 4.03 6.73
N GLN A 47 4.74 3.95 5.75
CA GLN A 47 4.88 5.01 4.74
C GLN A 47 3.63 5.17 3.87
N LEU A 48 2.99 4.06 3.50
CA LEU A 48 1.77 4.08 2.70
C LEU A 48 0.58 4.65 3.48
N GLU A 49 0.41 4.26 4.75
CA GLU A 49 -0.61 4.83 5.65
C GLU A 49 -0.39 6.33 5.89
N HIS A 50 0.88 6.75 6.00
CA HIS A 50 1.22 8.17 6.10
C HIS A 50 0.80 8.95 4.86
N LEU A 51 1.06 8.42 3.65
CA LEU A 51 0.63 9.05 2.40
C LEU A 51 -0.90 9.12 2.30
N GLN A 52 -1.60 8.04 2.65
CA GLN A 52 -3.07 7.99 2.65
C GLN A 52 -3.70 9.01 3.61
N SER A 53 -3.06 9.24 4.75
CA SER A 53 -3.51 10.25 5.72
C SER A 53 -3.31 11.69 5.22
N LYS A 54 -2.31 11.92 4.36
CA LYS A 54 -1.98 13.25 3.84
C LYS A 54 -2.73 13.59 2.56
N TYR A 55 -2.88 12.61 1.66
CA TYR A 55 -3.45 12.79 0.33
C TYR A 55 -4.71 11.94 0.18
N ILE A 56 -5.85 12.61 0.35
CA ILE A 56 -7.17 12.02 0.13
C ILE A 56 -7.26 11.52 -1.32
N GLY A 57 -7.75 10.30 -1.51
CA GLY A 57 -7.82 9.66 -2.83
C GLY A 57 -6.65 8.74 -3.18
N THR A 58 -5.65 8.62 -2.31
CA THR A 58 -4.55 7.64 -2.48
C THR A 58 -5.08 6.21 -2.39
N GLY A 59 -5.08 5.49 -3.51
CA GLY A 59 -5.54 4.10 -3.59
C GLY A 59 -4.58 3.09 -2.96
N HIS A 60 -5.09 1.89 -2.72
CA HIS A 60 -4.36 0.67 -2.33
C HIS A 60 -4.83 -0.52 -3.17
N ALA A 61 -4.17 -1.66 -3.03
CA ALA A 61 -4.48 -2.87 -3.81
C ALA A 61 -5.93 -3.34 -3.68
N ASP A 62 -6.54 -3.12 -2.51
CA ASP A 62 -7.91 -3.51 -2.19
C ASP A 62 -8.93 -2.38 -2.37
N THR A 63 -8.57 -1.27 -3.03
CA THR A 63 -9.52 -0.18 -3.30
C THR A 63 -10.64 -0.67 -4.20
N THR A 64 -11.87 -0.52 -3.73
CA THR A 64 -13.04 -0.95 -4.47
C THR A 64 -13.30 -0.05 -5.68
N LYS A 65 -13.97 -0.58 -6.70
CA LYS A 65 -14.42 0.21 -7.86
C LYS A 65 -15.25 1.43 -7.43
N TYR A 66 -16.08 1.27 -6.39
CA TYR A 66 -16.91 2.35 -5.88
C TYR A 66 -16.07 3.49 -5.28
N GLU A 67 -15.11 3.18 -4.40
CA GLU A 67 -14.22 4.18 -3.80
C GLU A 67 -13.40 4.93 -4.86
N TRP A 68 -12.86 4.21 -5.84
CA TRP A 68 -12.14 4.83 -6.96
C TRP A 68 -13.01 5.80 -7.75
N LEU A 69 -14.22 5.39 -8.12
CA LEU A 69 -15.14 6.23 -8.90
C LEU A 69 -15.60 7.45 -8.11
N VAL A 70 -15.87 7.31 -6.80
CA VAL A 70 -16.26 8.44 -5.95
C VAL A 70 -15.15 9.48 -5.89
N ASN A 71 -13.89 9.06 -5.71
CA ASN A 71 -12.74 9.96 -5.71
C ASN A 71 -12.60 10.67 -7.07
N GLN A 72 -12.71 9.94 -8.18
CA GLN A 72 -12.66 10.52 -9.53
C GLN A 72 -13.72 11.61 -9.75
N HIS A 73 -14.96 11.37 -9.31
CA HIS A 73 -16.04 12.36 -9.47
C HIS A 73 -15.80 13.59 -8.59
N ARG A 74 -15.33 13.40 -7.36
CA ARG A 74 -15.00 14.51 -6.45
C ARG A 74 -13.86 15.36 -7.00
N ASP A 75 -12.82 14.75 -7.56
CA ASP A 75 -11.72 15.46 -8.20
C ASP A 75 -12.20 16.24 -9.43
N SER A 76 -13.07 15.63 -10.24
CA SER A 76 -13.65 16.29 -11.42
C SER A 76 -14.48 17.53 -11.01
N PHE A 77 -15.33 17.40 -9.98
CA PHE A 77 -16.10 18.53 -9.47
C PHE A 77 -15.22 19.62 -8.86
N SER A 78 -14.16 19.24 -8.15
CA SER A 78 -13.16 20.19 -7.63
C SER A 78 -12.47 20.96 -8.75
N SER A 79 -12.06 20.28 -9.83
CA SER A 79 -11.51 20.92 -11.03
C SER A 79 -12.51 21.88 -11.67
N TYR A 80 -13.78 21.50 -11.82
CA TYR A 80 -14.79 22.40 -12.35
C TYR A 80 -14.91 23.65 -11.48
N LEU A 81 -14.96 23.51 -10.16
CA LEU A 81 -15.07 24.64 -9.23
C LEU A 81 -13.83 25.54 -9.21
N GLY A 82 -12.64 24.98 -9.39
CA GLY A 82 -11.36 25.71 -9.41
C GLY A 82 -11.09 26.45 -10.71
N HIS A 83 -11.67 26.01 -11.83
CA HIS A 83 -11.45 26.61 -13.15
C HIS A 83 -12.65 27.47 -13.58
N PRO A 84 -12.50 28.81 -13.61
CA PRO A 84 -13.62 29.71 -13.91
C PRO A 84 -14.17 29.50 -15.33
N ASP A 85 -13.33 29.13 -16.30
CA ASP A 85 -13.75 28.89 -17.68
C ASP A 85 -14.67 27.66 -17.80
N LEU A 86 -14.38 26.60 -17.01
CA LEU A 86 -15.21 25.40 -16.97
C LEU A 86 -16.58 25.67 -16.34
N ILE A 87 -16.63 26.42 -15.22
CA ILE A 87 -17.91 26.85 -14.64
C ILE A 87 -18.70 27.71 -15.63
N ASN A 88 -18.04 28.63 -16.33
CA ASN A 88 -18.71 29.48 -17.30
C ASN A 88 -19.31 28.65 -18.44
N TYR A 89 -18.55 27.67 -18.95
CA TYR A 89 -19.02 26.75 -19.96
C TYR A 89 -20.25 25.96 -19.50
N ILE A 90 -20.18 25.34 -18.31
CA ILE A 90 -21.29 24.57 -17.75
C ILE A 90 -22.52 25.46 -17.51
N ALA A 91 -22.33 26.67 -16.98
CA ALA A 91 -23.42 27.62 -16.75
C ALA A 91 -24.13 28.06 -18.03
N ILE A 92 -23.40 28.21 -19.13
CA ILE A 92 -23.98 28.50 -20.45
C ILE A 92 -24.75 27.28 -20.96
N CYS A 93 -24.19 26.08 -20.85
CA CYS A 93 -24.86 24.85 -21.30
C CYS A 93 -26.14 24.53 -20.52
N GLU A 94 -26.14 24.73 -19.19
CA GLU A 94 -27.29 24.49 -18.33
C GLU A 94 -28.27 25.68 -18.31
N ASN A 95 -27.89 26.84 -18.86
CA ASN A 95 -28.65 28.09 -18.82
C ASN A 95 -29.03 28.51 -17.38
N GLU A 96 -28.09 28.38 -16.45
CA GLU A 96 -28.27 28.68 -15.04
C GLU A 96 -27.24 29.69 -14.54
N ALA A 97 -27.57 30.39 -13.45
CA ALA A 97 -26.62 31.32 -12.85
C ALA A 97 -25.37 30.55 -12.34
N LYS A 98 -24.17 31.14 -12.54
CA LYS A 98 -22.90 30.54 -12.09
C LYS A 98 -22.92 30.13 -10.61
N ALA A 99 -23.57 30.92 -9.76
CA ALA A 99 -23.72 30.62 -8.34
C ALA A 99 -24.56 29.36 -8.09
N ARG A 100 -25.61 29.15 -8.89
CA ARG A 100 -26.48 27.97 -8.78
C ARG A 100 -25.79 26.71 -9.29
N VAL A 101 -25.04 26.80 -10.38
CA VAL A 101 -24.20 25.69 -10.87
C VAL A 101 -23.17 25.28 -9.80
N LYS A 102 -22.49 26.26 -9.18
CA LYS A 102 -21.56 25.99 -8.08
C LYS A 102 -22.23 25.29 -6.91
N PHE A 103 -23.42 25.76 -6.51
CA PHE A 103 -24.20 25.13 -5.44
C PHE A 103 -24.57 23.69 -5.79
N ASN A 104 -25.12 23.45 -6.98
CA ASN A 104 -25.48 22.11 -7.46
C ASN A 104 -24.26 21.16 -7.51
N LEU A 105 -23.09 21.67 -7.94
CA LEU A 105 -21.86 20.88 -7.96
C LEU A 105 -21.41 20.51 -6.55
N MET A 106 -21.50 21.43 -5.58
CA MET A 106 -21.15 21.15 -4.17
C MET A 106 -22.10 20.11 -3.56
N GLU A 107 -23.40 20.16 -3.83
CA GLU A 107 -24.35 19.14 -3.35
C GLU A 107 -24.02 17.75 -3.92
N LYS A 108 -23.64 17.68 -5.20
CA LYS A 108 -23.24 16.43 -5.87
C LYS A 108 -21.94 15.83 -5.30
N MET A 109 -21.11 16.59 -4.58
CA MET A 109 -19.87 16.06 -3.98
C MET A 109 -20.11 15.08 -2.83
N LEU A 110 -21.26 15.15 -2.14
CA LEU A 110 -21.58 14.30 -1.00
C LEU A 110 -21.58 12.82 -1.42
N GLN A 111 -22.38 12.50 -2.44
CA GLN A 111 -22.56 11.14 -2.92
C GLN A 111 -22.74 11.10 -4.45
N PRO A 112 -21.64 11.23 -5.22
CA PRO A 112 -21.70 11.32 -6.68
C PRO A 112 -22.13 10.01 -7.35
N CYS A 113 -21.85 8.86 -6.73
CA CYS A 113 -22.06 7.54 -7.32
C CYS A 113 -23.20 6.75 -6.67
N GLY A 114 -24.08 7.42 -5.91
CA GLY A 114 -25.14 6.77 -5.15
C GLY A 114 -24.63 6.04 -3.89
N PRO A 115 -25.50 5.28 -3.19
CA PRO A 115 -25.11 4.51 -2.02
C PRO A 115 -23.99 3.50 -2.34
N PRO A 116 -23.07 3.25 -1.38
CA PRO A 116 -22.06 2.22 -1.56
C PRO A 116 -22.73 0.85 -1.78
N PRO A 117 -22.16 0.00 -2.65
CA PRO A 117 -22.67 -1.35 -2.84
C PRO A 117 -22.54 -2.15 -1.55
N ASP A 118 -23.48 -3.07 -1.31
CA ASP A 118 -23.40 -4.00 -0.20
C ASP A 118 -22.09 -4.77 -0.30
N LYS A 119 -21.34 -4.82 0.81
CA LYS A 119 -20.12 -5.61 0.86
C LYS A 119 -20.51 -7.07 0.64
N PRO A 120 -19.77 -7.83 -0.19
CA PRO A 120 -19.99 -9.26 -0.24
C PRO A 120 -19.84 -9.81 1.19
N GLU A 121 -20.88 -10.44 1.70
CA GLU A 121 -20.86 -11.20 2.95
C GLU A 121 -19.85 -12.35 2.73
N ASP A 122 -18.70 -12.29 3.42
CA ASP A 122 -17.78 -13.42 3.58
C ASP A 122 -18.20 -14.27 4.78
#